data_AF-A0A090Q2F4-F1
#
_entry.id   AF-A0A090Q2F4-F1
#
_cell.length_a   1.000
_cell.length_b   1.000
_cell.length_c   1.000
_cell.angle_alpha   90.00
_cell.angle_beta   90.00
_cell.angle_gamma   90.00
#
_symmetry.space_group_name_H-M   'P 1'
#
loop_
_entity.id
_entity.type
_entity.pdbx_description
1 polymer ?
#
loop_
_entity_poly.entity_id
_entity_poly.type
_entity_poly.pdbx_seq_one_letter_code
_entity_poly.pdbx_strand_id
1 'polypeptide(L)' 'MFKTSGGKYVAPQVIENVLKQSRFVEQIMVIGEGEKMPAAFIQPNFEFLEEWAERKELKYNSYEELCA' A
#
# COMPACT_ATOMS: atom_id res chain seq x y z
N MET A 1 17.88 3.39 -4.22
CA MET A 1 17.18 3.84 -5.45
C MET A 1 17.31 2.74 -6.48
N PHE A 2 16.30 2.52 -7.32
CA PHE A 2 16.39 1.58 -8.45
C PHE A 2 15.99 2.26 -9.76
N LYS A 3 16.29 1.61 -10.88
CA LYS A 3 16.00 2.11 -12.24
C LYS A 3 14.94 1.23 -12.90
N THR A 4 13.92 1.86 -13.49
CA THR A 4 12.91 1.18 -14.33
C THR A 4 13.47 0.92 -15.74
N SER A 5 12.86 0.01 -16.52
CA SER A 5 13.27 -0.19 -17.93
C SER A 5 13.06 1.05 -18.80
N GLY A 6 12.14 1.94 -18.41
CA GLY A 6 11.95 3.26 -19.03
C GLY A 6 13.03 4.29 -18.69
N GLY A 7 14.05 3.91 -17.90
CA GLY A 7 15.19 4.75 -17.56
C GLY A 7 14.94 5.72 -16.40
N LYS A 8 13.79 5.65 -15.73
CA LYS A 8 13.45 6.52 -14.59
C LYS A 8 14.05 5.97 -13.30
N TYR A 9 14.53 6.86 -12.45
CA TYR A 9 15.01 6.51 -11.11
C TYR A 9 13.89 6.67 -10.09
N VAL A 10 13.75 5.66 -9.23
CA VAL A 10 12.76 5.61 -8.16
C VAL A 10 13.49 5.53 -6.82
N ALA A 11 13.02 6.29 -5.83
CA ALA A 11 13.48 6.26 -4.46
C ALA A 11 12.40 5.59 -3.56
N PRO A 12 12.48 4.26 -3.34
CA PRO A 12 11.49 3.50 -2.58
C PRO A 12 11.16 4.12 -1.22
N GLN A 13 12.20 4.41 -0.44
CA GLN A 13 12.07 4.94 0.93
C GLN A 13 11.24 6.22 1.00
N VAL A 14 11.35 7.12 0.02
CA VAL A 14 10.56 8.37 0.02
C VAL A 14 9.06 8.04 -0.15
N ILE A 15 8.75 7.16 -1.10
CA ILE A 15 7.37 6.75 -1.39
C ILE A 15 6.79 5.95 -0.21
N GLU A 16 7.56 4.99 0.31
CA GLU A 16 7.18 4.16 1.44
C GLU A 16 6.92 5.00 2.70
N ASN A 17 7.80 5.95 3.01
CA ASN A 17 7.63 6.81 4.19
C ASN A 17 6.39 7.71 4.10
N VAL A 18 6.06 8.20 2.90
CA VAL A 18 4.84 8.99 2.70
C VAL A 18 3.60 8.10 2.87
N LEU A 19 3.59 6.91 2.27
CA LEU A 19 2.44 6.00 2.35
C LEU A 19 2.22 5.42 3.75
N LYS A 20 3.30 5.18 4.52
CA LYS A 20 3.23 4.77 5.94
C LYS A 20 2.56 5.80 6.86
N GLN A 21 2.36 7.04 6.42
CA GLN A 21 1.58 8.02 7.21
C GLN A 21 0.07 7.70 7.20
N SER A 22 -0.40 6.89 6.26
CA SER A 22 -1.78 6.42 6.24
C SER A 22 -1.99 5.37 7.33
N ARG A 23 -3.03 5.56 8.15
CA ARG A 23 -3.45 4.56 9.16
C ARG A 23 -3.95 3.24 8.53
N PHE A 24 -4.24 3.26 7.23
CA PHE A 24 -4.66 2.06 6.50
C PHE A 24 -3.49 1.16 6.10
N VAL A 25 -2.24 1.61 6.21
CA VAL A 25 -1.05 0.90 5.74
C VAL A 25 -0.25 0.40 6.93
N GLU A 26 -0.15 -0.92 7.08
CA GLU A 26 0.70 -1.55 8.10
C GLU A 26 2.13 -1.74 7.57
N GLN A 27 2.24 -2.35 6.39
CA GLN A 27 3.51 -2.59 5.72
C GLN A 27 3.43 -2.19 4.25
N ILE A 28 4.54 -1.71 3.72
CA ILE A 28 4.68 -1.38 2.31
C ILE A 28 6.09 -1.69 1.81
N MET A 29 6.18 -2.20 0.58
CA MET A 29 7.42 -2.39 -0.14
C MET A 29 7.25 -1.95 -1.60
N VAL A 30 8.05 -0.98 -2.04
CA VAL A 30 8.06 -0.52 -3.43
C VAL A 30 9.02 -1.37 -4.26
N ILE A 31 8.50 -1.87 -5.39
CA ILE A 31 9.19 -2.79 -6.31
C ILE A 31 9.17 -2.25 -7.74
N GLY A 32 9.87 -2.93 -8.66
CA GLY A 32 9.85 -2.62 -10.09
C GLY A 32 11.20 -2.22 -10.67
N GLU A 33 12.30 -2.71 -10.10
CA GLU A 33 13.61 -2.63 -10.75
C GLU A 33 13.58 -3.38 -12.08
N GLY A 34 14.04 -2.73 -13.15
CA GLY A 34 14.00 -3.29 -14.50
C GLY A 34 12.60 -3.35 -15.14
N GLU A 35 11.54 -3.06 -14.39
CA GLU A 35 10.17 -3.07 -14.90
C GLU A 35 9.77 -1.75 -15.55
N LYS A 36 8.74 -1.76 -16.41
CA LYS A 36 8.27 -0.54 -17.11
C LYS A 36 7.75 0.51 -16.14
N MET A 37 7.08 0.08 -15.08
CA MET A 37 6.48 0.94 -14.05
C MET A 37 6.78 0.37 -12.67
N PRO A 38 7.05 1.22 -11.66
CA PRO A 38 7.15 0.76 -10.29
C PRO A 38 5.77 0.32 -9.78
N ALA A 39 5.77 -0.60 -8.84
CA ALA A 39 4.58 -1.05 -8.11
C ALA A 39 4.88 -1.09 -6.61
N ALA A 40 3.86 -1.35 -5.79
CA ALA A 40 4.04 -1.52 -4.36
C ALA A 40 3.19 -2.69 -3.87
N PHE A 41 3.77 -3.49 -2.96
CA PHE A 41 3.01 -4.39 -2.12
C PHE A 41 2.61 -3.64 -0.87
N ILE A 42 1.33 -3.68 -0.54
CA ILE A 42 0.76 -3.01 0.64
C ILE A 42 0.03 -4.07 1.46
N GLN A 43 0.40 -4.18 2.73
CA GLN A 43 -0.38 -4.89 3.72
C GLN A 43 -1.27 -3.87 4.44
N PRO A 44 -2.61 -4.02 4.36
CA PRO A 44 -3.51 -3.18 5.12
C PRO A 44 -3.30 -3.34 6.63
N ASN A 45 -3.52 -2.27 7.38
CA ASN A 45 -3.71 -2.36 8.82
C ASN A 45 -5.14 -2.84 9.09
N PHE A 46 -5.29 -4.14 9.33
CA PHE A 46 -6.60 -4.78 9.50
C PHE A 46 -7.34 -4.28 10.74
N GLU A 47 -6.63 -4.04 11.85
CA GLU A 47 -7.24 -3.51 13.09
C GLU A 47 -7.92 -2.15 12.83
N PHE A 48 -7.20 -1.22 12.19
CA PHE A 48 -7.76 0.07 11.81
C PHE A 48 -8.85 -0.06 10.72
N LEU A 49 -8.73 -1.03 9.82
CA LEU A 49 -9.73 -1.31 8.79
C LEU A 49 -11.08 -1.67 9.40
N GLU A 50 -11.09 -2.54 10.41
CA GLU A 50 -12.29 -2.95 11.15
C GLU A 50 -12.89 -1.76 11.90
N GLU A 51 -12.09 -1.02 12.66
CA GLU A 51 -12.56 0.19 13.35
C GLU A 51 -13.18 1.19 12.37
N TRP A 52 -12.57 1.36 11.20
CA TRP A 52 -13.07 2.25 10.17
C TRP A 52 -14.39 1.74 9.58
N ALA A 53 -14.51 0.43 9.31
CA ALA A 53 -15.72 -0.19 8.79
C ALA A 53 -16.89 -0.06 9.79
N GLU A 54 -16.64 -0.30 11.07
CA GLU A 54 -17.62 -0.10 12.15
C GLU A 54 -18.10 1.35 12.21
N ARG A 55 -17.18 2.32 12.22
CA ARG A 55 -17.52 3.76 12.22
C ARG A 55 -18.30 4.21 10.99
N LYS A 56 -18.20 3.46 9.89
CA LYS A 56 -18.91 3.70 8.64
C LYS A 56 -20.18 2.86 8.50
N GLU A 57 -20.52 2.07 9.53
CA GLU A 57 -21.66 1.15 9.53
C GLU A 57 -21.63 0.18 8.32
N LEU A 58 -20.43 -0.19 7.88
CA LEU A 58 -20.22 -1.12 6.77
C LEU A 58 -20.34 -2.55 7.25
N LYS A 59 -21.15 -3.34 6.56
CA LYS A 59 -21.22 -4.79 6.75
C LYS A 59 -20.22 -5.45 5.81
N TYR A 60 -19.38 -6.31 6.35
CA TYR A 60 -18.40 -7.09 5.61
C TYR A 60 -18.34 -8.51 6.19
N ASN A 61 -17.99 -9.49 5.35
CA ASN A 61 -17.87 -10.89 5.74
C ASN A 61 -16.41 -11.38 5.74
N SER A 62 -15.50 -10.63 5.10
CA SER A 62 -14.08 -10.92 5.09
C SER A 62 -13.22 -9.67 4.89
N TYR A 63 -11.92 -9.79 5.14
CA TYR A 63 -10.97 -8.72 4.86
C TYR A 63 -10.79 -8.46 3.36
N GLU A 64 -10.99 -9.47 2.51
CA GLU A 64 -10.94 -9.24 1.06
C GLU A 64 -12.03 -8.27 0.62
N GLU A 65 -13.25 -8.38 1.17
CA GLU A 65 -14.34 -7.44 0.86
C GLU A 65 -14.02 -6.01 1.29
N LEU A 66 -13.30 -5.83 2.40
CA LEU A 66 -12.87 -4.51 2.86
C LEU A 66 -11.69 -3.94 2.08
N CYS A 67 -10.93 -4.78 1.38
CA CYS A 67 -9.74 -4.38 0.62
C CYS A 67 -9.98 -4.32 -0.91
N ALA A 68 -11.16 -4.74 -1.38
CA ALA A 68 -11.58 -4.75 -2.79
C ALA A 68 -12.04 -3.36 -3.25
#